data_AF-A0A3D3NSB3-F1
#
_entry.id   AF-A0A3D3NSB3-F1
#
_cell.length_a   1.000
_cell.length_b   1.000
_cell.length_c   1.000
_cell.angle_alpha   90.00
_cell.angle_beta   90.00
_cell.angle_gamma   90.00
#
_symmetry.space_group_name_H-M   'P 1'
#
loop_
_entity.id
_entity.type
_entity.pdbx_description
1 polymer ?
#
loop_
_entity_poly.entity_id
_entity_poly.type
_entity_poly.pdbx_seq_one_letter_code
_entity_poly.pdbx_strand_id
1 'polypeptide(L)'
;MPLFLPLSCHRHPAPVPWLSGEKRTVQDGRAVFPLEMGGVRRLVPAHPAAAMPNEKPVSLKHLTLLGKENIPQAGGYLILPARLDYLDVLRLEAVLEGRNIVYLCEQGAALHPMLRAHLEREGAQVLVISPDLTDTAALRKAVTGKTAQDAVIIFLPAQAACLNAPLCTIPGMRLEFLLKAGCPVLPLHVLHPREVALDIGPRPDETAVVMSFGMLLTGEDVSLASYQESLLELCRQAFETHPALPLHLACALIQGFKRHGRNNVVVDGKDDKEMGFDTIFAAAIALSRVIKSETAKERVGIVLPPGLGGLIANVAVLLAGKIPVNLNFTAGRAAIEFAMKASGLDRLVTADPVVRKMQTFPWPPTRQLILVERLLPRMKTKIGLWLALSKLLPASLLAALLGVPRHGGDKEALLLFTSGSSGNPKGVVLTHRNIMANVIQFGSRLGLKSDDAILGSLPLFHSFGCTVTLWYPVIAGVDLVTYPSPLETKRLAELVEKHSVSVMLATPTFLRGWLRGVPRESLTSLKMVVTGAEKLPATVAEAFEARFGKRVYEGYGLTETSPVSNVNLPDPVPLAEEGHAWLP
;
A
#
# COMPACT_ATOMS: atom_id res chain seq x y z
N MET A 1 1.29 24.43 -26.09
CA MET A 1 1.73 23.05 -26.41
C MET A 1 3.11 22.84 -25.80
N PRO A 2 3.26 22.11 -24.69
CA PRO A 2 4.57 21.58 -24.31
C PRO A 2 4.62 20.08 -24.63
N LEU A 3 5.64 19.69 -25.40
CA LEU A 3 5.99 18.31 -25.70
C LEU A 3 6.50 17.62 -24.43
N PHE A 4 6.02 16.40 -24.17
CA PHE A 4 6.70 15.45 -23.29
C PHE A 4 8.04 15.08 -23.95
N LEU A 5 9.15 15.62 -23.44
CA LEU A 5 10.50 15.19 -23.83
C LEU A 5 10.96 14.03 -22.94
N PRO A 6 11.54 12.95 -23.50
CA PRO A 6 12.07 11.84 -22.74
C PRO A 6 13.46 12.18 -22.20
N LEU A 7 13.65 12.11 -20.88
CA LEU A 7 14.97 12.30 -20.27
C LEU A 7 15.76 11.00 -20.28
N SER A 8 16.87 11.02 -21.03
CA SER A 8 17.92 10.01 -21.09
C SER A 8 18.73 9.94 -19.78
N CYS A 9 18.94 8.73 -19.25
CA CYS A 9 19.87 8.48 -18.15
C CYS A 9 21.32 8.72 -18.56
N HIS A 10 21.99 9.69 -17.96
CA HIS A 10 23.46 9.76 -17.93
C HIS A 10 23.99 10.09 -16.53
N ARG A 11 24.83 9.14 -16.07
CA ARG A 11 26.01 9.15 -15.18
C ARG A 11 26.09 10.12 -13.97
N HIS A 12 26.44 9.49 -12.84
CA HIS A 12 26.83 10.01 -11.52
C HIS A 12 27.44 11.43 -11.45
N PRO A 13 27.08 12.20 -10.40
CA PRO A 13 27.97 13.11 -9.73
C PRO A 13 28.43 12.55 -8.36
N ALA A 14 29.67 12.91 -8.01
CA ALA A 14 30.41 12.58 -6.78
C ALA A 14 29.74 13.12 -5.49
N PRO A 15 30.12 12.63 -4.29
CA PRO A 15 29.42 12.97 -3.04
C PRO A 15 29.70 14.39 -2.57
N VAL A 16 28.64 15.07 -2.12
CA VAL A 16 28.69 16.41 -1.50
C VAL A 16 28.93 16.26 0.02
N PRO A 17 29.79 17.06 0.65
CA PRO A 17 30.12 16.92 2.07
C PRO A 17 29.03 17.49 2.98
N TRP A 18 28.77 16.78 4.09
CA TRP A 18 27.87 17.20 5.18
C TRP A 18 28.46 18.41 5.92
N LEU A 19 27.69 19.50 5.99
CA LEU A 19 28.04 20.69 6.77
C LEU A 19 27.79 20.47 8.27
N SER A 20 28.78 20.89 9.03
CA SER A 20 28.94 20.82 10.48
C SER A 20 28.01 21.74 11.27
N GLY A 21 27.42 21.17 12.32
CA GLY A 21 27.29 21.71 13.69
C GLY A 21 27.01 23.20 13.92
N GLU A 22 25.83 23.48 14.47
CA GLU A 22 25.63 24.59 15.40
C GLU A 22 25.14 24.06 16.76
N LYS A 23 25.97 24.28 17.78
CA LYS A 23 25.70 24.03 19.20
C LYS A 23 24.77 25.13 19.72
N ARG A 24 23.61 24.76 20.26
CA ARG A 24 22.88 25.60 21.22
C ARG A 24 23.28 25.21 22.64
N THR A 25 24.03 26.09 23.29
CA THR A 25 24.31 26.08 24.72
C THR A 25 23.06 26.51 25.50
N VAL A 26 22.67 25.70 26.48
CA VAL A 26 21.80 26.14 27.59
C VAL A 26 22.59 25.87 28.87
N GLN A 27 23.05 26.95 29.52
CA GLN A 27 23.42 26.97 30.93
C GLN A 27 22.14 27.29 31.72
N ASP A 28 21.79 26.48 32.72
CA ASP A 28 21.94 26.90 34.11
C ASP A 28 21.65 25.75 35.09
N GLY A 29 22.28 25.84 36.26
CA GLY A 29 22.50 24.71 37.16
C GLY A 29 21.31 24.29 38.03
N ARG A 30 21.43 23.08 38.60
CA ARG A 30 21.52 22.88 40.06
C ARG A 30 21.75 21.41 40.45
N ALA A 31 22.58 21.29 41.49
CA ALA A 31 22.70 20.22 42.48
C ALA A 31 23.25 18.83 42.06
N VAL A 32 24.50 18.62 42.48
CA VAL A 32 25.20 17.33 42.60
C VAL A 32 24.74 16.62 43.87
N PHE A 33 24.40 15.33 43.78
CA PHE A 33 24.46 14.37 44.89
C PHE A 33 25.13 13.07 44.40
N PRO A 34 25.92 12.38 45.24
CA PRO A 34 26.78 11.28 44.78
C PRO A 34 26.01 9.97 44.57
N LEU A 35 26.34 9.28 43.47
CA LEU A 35 25.89 7.92 43.16
C LEU A 35 26.74 6.89 43.93
N GLU A 36 26.10 6.11 44.79
CA GLU A 36 26.64 4.83 45.25
C GLU A 36 26.34 3.73 44.20
N MET A 37 27.36 2.91 43.95
CA MET A 37 27.35 1.76 43.04
C MET A 37 26.79 0.50 43.74
N GLY A 38 25.92 -0.23 43.05
CA GLY A 38 25.62 -1.64 43.31
C GLY A 38 24.20 -1.92 43.80
N GLY A 39 23.41 -2.65 43.00
CA GLY A 39 22.18 -3.27 43.47
C GLY A 39 21.15 -3.55 42.37
N VAL A 40 20.79 -4.83 42.22
CA VAL A 40 19.59 -5.29 41.50
C VAL A 40 18.37 -4.55 42.07
N ARG A 41 17.71 -3.67 41.30
CA ARG A 41 16.48 -3.00 41.74
C ARG A 41 15.26 -3.66 41.10
N ARG A 42 14.33 -4.14 41.94
CA ARG A 42 12.93 -4.42 41.57
C ARG A 42 12.28 -3.10 41.12
N LEU A 43 11.52 -3.16 40.03
CA LEU A 43 10.61 -2.09 39.62
C LEU A 43 9.56 -1.88 40.72
N VAL A 44 9.38 -0.62 41.15
CA VAL A 44 8.34 -0.24 42.11
C VAL A 44 7.04 0.00 41.31
N PRO A 45 5.88 -0.54 41.72
CA PRO A 45 4.65 -0.37 40.95
C PRO A 45 4.04 1.01 41.18
N ALA A 46 3.85 1.77 40.10
CA ALA A 46 2.93 2.90 40.07
C ALA A 46 1.63 2.45 39.39
N HIS A 47 0.51 2.62 40.10
CA HIS A 47 -0.88 2.29 39.74
C HIS A 47 -1.38 0.84 39.90
N PRO A 48 -2.68 0.65 40.25
CA PRO A 48 -3.25 -0.66 40.58
C PRO A 48 -3.25 -1.56 39.34
N ALA A 49 -2.78 -2.79 39.55
CA ALA A 49 -2.71 -3.83 38.53
C ALA A 49 -4.05 -3.96 37.80
N ALA A 50 -4.02 -3.77 36.48
CA ALA A 50 -5.11 -4.24 35.63
C ALA A 50 -5.28 -5.74 35.91
N ALA A 51 -6.50 -6.17 36.25
CA ALA A 51 -6.78 -7.55 36.56
C ALA A 51 -6.32 -8.45 35.40
N MET A 52 -5.39 -9.35 35.68
CA MET A 52 -4.92 -10.36 34.73
C MET A 52 -6.15 -11.14 34.24
N PRO A 53 -6.47 -11.15 32.93
CA PRO A 53 -7.49 -12.05 32.44
C PRO A 53 -7.04 -13.49 32.75
N ASN A 54 -7.97 -14.30 33.26
CA ASN A 54 -7.80 -15.72 33.56
C ASN A 54 -6.82 -16.40 32.59
N GLU A 55 -5.86 -17.16 33.13
CA GLU A 55 -4.80 -17.96 32.48
C GLU A 55 -5.33 -19.03 31.51
N LYS A 56 -6.15 -18.64 30.53
CA LYS A 56 -6.45 -19.50 29.40
C LYS A 56 -5.24 -19.48 28.47
N PRO A 57 -4.74 -20.65 28.05
CA PRO A 57 -3.65 -20.70 27.07
C PRO A 57 -4.04 -19.91 25.82
N VAL A 58 -3.08 -19.15 25.28
CA VAL A 58 -3.31 -18.33 24.09
C VAL A 58 -3.74 -19.23 22.93
N SER A 59 -4.78 -18.81 22.21
CA SER A 59 -5.26 -19.58 21.07
C SER A 59 -4.25 -19.54 19.93
N LEU A 60 -3.81 -20.72 19.48
CA LEU A 60 -2.98 -20.91 18.28
C LEU A 60 -3.81 -21.17 17.02
N LYS A 61 -5.14 -21.19 17.12
CA LYS A 61 -6.05 -21.57 16.02
C LYS A 61 -5.86 -20.72 14.75
N HIS A 62 -5.47 -19.46 14.89
CA HIS A 62 -5.31 -18.50 13.80
C HIS A 62 -3.85 -18.02 13.63
N LEU A 63 -2.90 -18.80 14.13
CA LEU A 63 -1.46 -18.57 13.94
C LEU A 63 -0.97 -19.34 12.72
N THR A 64 -0.47 -18.61 11.72
CA THR A 64 0.28 -19.17 10.59
C THR A 64 1.77 -19.04 10.86
N LEU A 65 2.51 -20.14 10.81
CA LEU A 65 3.97 -20.16 10.95
C LEU A 65 4.61 -20.41 9.59
N LEU A 66 5.48 -19.51 9.16
CA LEU A 66 6.34 -19.66 7.98
C LEU A 66 7.80 -19.78 8.45
N GLY A 67 8.57 -20.70 7.86
CA GLY A 67 9.97 -20.92 8.25
C GLY A 67 10.14 -21.53 9.64
N LYS A 68 9.16 -22.30 10.15
CA LYS A 68 9.22 -22.92 11.49
C LYS A 68 10.46 -23.81 11.65
N GLU A 69 10.87 -24.46 10.57
CA GLU A 69 12.09 -25.26 10.45
C GLU A 69 13.38 -24.49 10.74
N ASN A 70 13.36 -23.16 10.63
CA ASN A 70 14.51 -22.31 10.91
C ASN A 70 14.70 -22.04 12.41
N ILE A 71 13.72 -22.40 13.25
CA ILE A 71 13.80 -22.22 14.71
C ILE A 71 14.74 -23.30 15.28
N PRO A 72 15.94 -22.93 15.79
CA PRO A 72 16.88 -23.91 16.32
C PRO A 72 16.28 -24.63 17.54
N GLN A 73 16.47 -25.95 17.62
CA GLN A 73 15.99 -26.77 18.73
C GLN A 73 16.96 -26.80 19.92
N ALA A 74 18.22 -26.42 19.71
CA ALA A 74 19.26 -26.25 20.72
C ALA A 74 20.16 -25.07 20.32
N GLY A 75 21.01 -24.62 21.24
CA GLY A 75 21.83 -23.42 21.13
C GLY A 75 21.04 -22.17 21.54
N GLY A 76 21.69 -21.25 22.26
CA GLY A 76 21.12 -19.96 22.60
C GLY A 76 21.26 -18.93 21.48
N TYR A 77 20.21 -18.16 21.25
CA TYR A 77 20.14 -17.15 20.19
C TYR A 77 19.21 -15.99 20.57
N LEU A 78 19.32 -14.89 19.86
CA LEU A 78 18.46 -13.72 19.99
C LEU A 78 17.40 -13.72 18.88
N ILE A 79 16.12 -13.76 19.25
CA ILE A 79 15.02 -13.42 18.34
C ILE A 79 14.91 -11.90 18.30
N LEU A 80 15.11 -11.35 17.10
CA LEU A 80 14.92 -9.94 16.83
C LEU A 80 13.66 -9.77 15.96
N PRO A 81 12.52 -9.39 16.55
CA PRO A 81 11.28 -9.25 15.81
C PRO A 81 11.18 -7.87 15.15
N ALA A 82 10.54 -7.81 13.99
CA ALA A 82 10.21 -6.55 13.33
C ALA A 82 9.20 -5.71 14.14
N ARG A 83 8.30 -6.39 14.85
CA ARG A 83 7.32 -5.88 15.83
C ARG A 83 6.86 -7.04 16.71
N LEU A 84 6.35 -6.78 17.90
CA LEU A 84 5.79 -7.83 18.75
C LEU A 84 4.77 -7.26 19.73
N ASP A 85 3.48 -7.57 19.53
CA ASP A 85 2.42 -7.16 20.45
C ASP A 85 2.24 -8.22 21.56
N TYR A 86 1.51 -7.87 22.64
CA TYR A 86 1.34 -8.76 23.80
C TYR A 86 0.87 -10.18 23.43
N LEU A 87 -0.15 -10.31 22.58
CA LEU A 87 -0.67 -11.62 22.17
C LEU A 87 0.32 -12.39 21.29
N ASP A 88 1.20 -11.69 20.56
CA ASP A 88 2.24 -12.32 19.75
C ASP A 88 3.35 -12.88 20.63
N VAL A 89 3.71 -12.18 21.73
CA VAL A 89 4.64 -12.70 22.73
C VAL A 89 4.15 -14.04 23.29
N LEU A 90 2.88 -14.12 23.71
CA LEU A 90 2.31 -15.36 24.24
C LEU A 90 2.33 -16.51 23.21
N ARG A 91 2.06 -16.20 21.94
CA ARG A 91 2.10 -17.20 20.86
C ARG A 91 3.51 -17.66 20.57
N LEU A 92 4.47 -16.73 20.57
CA LEU A 92 5.87 -17.05 20.39
C LEU A 92 6.40 -17.93 21.53
N GLU A 93 5.97 -17.69 22.77
CA GLU A 93 6.27 -18.57 23.91
C GLU A 93 5.74 -19.99 23.70
N ALA A 94 4.49 -20.13 23.24
CA ALA A 94 3.92 -21.44 22.93
C ALA A 94 4.65 -22.14 21.77
N VAL A 95 5.18 -21.39 20.80
CA VAL A 95 6.01 -21.94 19.71
C VAL A 95 7.38 -22.40 20.22
N LEU A 96 7.92 -21.75 21.26
CA LEU A 96 9.20 -22.02 21.89
C LEU A 96 9.07 -22.91 23.13
N GLU A 97 7.96 -23.63 23.28
CA GLU A 97 7.71 -24.50 24.44
C GLU A 97 8.90 -25.45 24.69
N GLY A 98 9.33 -25.53 25.95
CA GLY A 98 10.50 -26.32 26.35
C GLY A 98 11.86 -25.61 26.24
N ARG A 99 11.92 -24.38 25.69
CA ARG A 99 13.14 -23.56 25.70
C ARG A 99 13.20 -22.64 26.93
N ASN A 100 14.42 -22.30 27.35
CA ASN A 100 14.67 -21.30 28.38
C ASN A 100 14.52 -19.89 27.80
N ILE A 101 13.38 -19.24 28.03
CA ILE A 101 13.07 -17.92 27.46
C ILE A 101 13.55 -16.80 28.39
N VAL A 102 14.23 -15.81 27.81
CA VAL A 102 14.66 -14.58 28.48
C VAL A 102 14.19 -13.38 27.66
N TYR A 103 13.55 -12.40 28.27
CA TYR A 103 13.14 -11.17 27.56
C TYR A 103 14.26 -10.14 27.62
N LEU A 104 14.44 -9.40 26.54
CA LEU A 104 15.36 -8.26 26.47
C LEU A 104 14.53 -7.00 26.19
N CYS A 105 14.55 -6.04 27.11
CA CYS A 105 13.85 -4.76 26.93
C CYS A 105 14.76 -3.58 27.30
N GLU A 106 14.40 -2.40 26.83
CA GLU A 106 15.13 -1.18 27.15
C GLU A 106 14.62 -0.57 28.45
N GLN A 107 15.53 0.04 29.21
CA GLN A 107 15.14 0.79 30.40
C GLN A 107 14.23 1.96 30.00
N GLY A 108 13.03 2.00 30.58
CA GLY A 108 12.04 3.03 30.28
C GLY A 108 11.28 2.82 28.96
N ALA A 109 11.39 1.64 28.33
CA ALA A 109 10.56 1.29 27.18
C ALA A 109 9.07 1.40 27.52
N ALA A 110 8.31 2.11 26.68
CA ALA A 110 6.85 2.09 26.74
C ALA A 110 6.38 0.70 26.29
N LEU A 111 5.81 -0.09 27.21
CA LEU A 111 5.29 -1.43 26.93
C LEU A 111 3.80 -1.44 27.25
N HIS A 112 3.04 -2.21 26.47
CA HIS A 112 1.61 -2.42 26.73
C HIS A 112 1.40 -2.88 28.18
N PRO A 113 0.39 -2.38 28.92
CA PRO A 113 0.19 -2.73 30.34
C PRO A 113 0.12 -4.24 30.60
N MET A 114 -0.54 -5.00 29.72
CA MET A 114 -0.59 -6.47 29.82
C MET A 114 0.76 -7.15 29.59
N LEU A 115 1.59 -6.60 28.70
CA LEU A 115 2.94 -7.11 28.49
C LEU A 115 3.81 -6.81 29.70
N ARG A 116 3.71 -5.61 30.29
CA ARG A 116 4.42 -5.28 31.54
C ARG A 116 4.04 -6.22 32.67
N ALA A 117 2.74 -6.41 32.92
CA ALA A 117 2.25 -7.34 33.94
C ALA A 117 2.74 -8.78 33.69
N HIS A 118 2.80 -9.21 32.42
CA HIS A 118 3.34 -10.52 32.04
C HIS A 118 4.83 -10.65 32.36
N LEU A 119 5.64 -9.61 32.18
CA LEU A 119 7.07 -9.61 32.52
C LEU A 119 7.34 -9.58 34.03
N GLU A 120 6.39 -9.09 34.82
CA GLU A 120 6.47 -9.01 36.28
C GLU A 120 6.03 -10.30 37.00
N ARG A 121 5.54 -11.31 36.25
CA ARG A 121 5.14 -12.60 36.80
C ARG A 121 6.30 -13.35 37.42
N GLU A 122 5.99 -14.19 38.40
CA GLU A 122 6.99 -15.05 39.03
C GLU A 122 7.64 -15.99 38.00
N GLY A 123 8.98 -16.07 37.99
CA GLY A 123 9.74 -16.90 37.07
C GLY A 123 10.09 -16.27 35.72
N ALA A 124 9.57 -15.08 35.38
CA ALA A 124 10.00 -14.37 34.18
C ALA A 124 11.45 -13.87 34.32
N GLN A 125 12.27 -14.15 33.31
CA GLN A 125 13.65 -13.65 33.23
C GLN A 125 13.71 -12.44 32.29
N VAL A 126 14.10 -11.28 32.80
CA VAL A 126 14.17 -10.04 32.03
C VAL A 126 15.58 -9.44 32.12
N LEU A 127 16.18 -9.17 30.97
CA LEU A 127 17.38 -8.36 30.80
C LEU A 127 16.96 -6.95 30.40
N VAL A 128 17.50 -5.96 31.13
CA VAL A 128 17.26 -4.54 30.84
C VAL A 128 18.56 -3.93 30.31
N ILE A 129 18.48 -3.29 29.15
CA ILE A 129 19.60 -2.56 28.54
C ILE A 129 19.41 -1.06 28.65
N SER A 130 20.53 -0.33 28.71
CA SER A 130 20.52 1.12 28.68
C SER A 130 19.90 1.64 27.37
N PRO A 131 19.15 2.76 27.40
CA PRO A 131 18.68 3.40 26.18
C PRO A 131 19.85 4.01 25.38
N ASP A 132 21.00 4.23 26.03
CA ASP A 132 22.25 4.65 25.40
C ASP A 132 22.79 3.56 24.47
N LEU A 133 22.82 3.86 23.18
CA LEU A 133 23.24 2.98 22.09
C LEU A 133 24.76 2.77 22.01
N THR A 134 25.54 3.30 22.95
CA THR A 134 27.01 3.25 22.89
C THR A 134 27.62 2.06 23.64
N ASP A 135 26.97 1.55 24.69
CA ASP A 135 27.52 0.47 25.54
C ASP A 135 27.27 -0.93 24.97
N THR A 136 27.89 -1.20 23.82
CA THR A 136 27.84 -2.51 23.15
C THR A 136 28.49 -3.63 23.98
N ALA A 137 29.42 -3.29 24.87
CA ALA A 137 30.10 -4.27 25.72
C ALA A 137 29.16 -4.83 26.79
N ALA A 138 28.37 -3.98 27.44
CA ALA A 138 27.34 -4.41 28.40
C ALA A 138 26.26 -5.26 27.72
N LEU A 139 25.76 -4.84 26.55
CA LEU A 139 24.81 -5.62 25.76
C LEU A 139 25.36 -7.01 25.47
N ARG A 140 26.59 -7.08 24.92
CA ARG A 140 27.23 -8.35 24.58
C ARG A 140 27.38 -9.24 25.79
N LYS A 141 27.88 -8.71 26.91
CA LYS A 141 28.06 -9.48 28.15
C LYS A 141 26.73 -10.05 28.66
N ALA A 142 25.66 -9.24 28.67
CA ALA A 142 24.35 -9.67 29.14
C ALA A 142 23.74 -10.75 28.25
N VAL A 143 23.79 -10.55 26.93
CA VAL A 143 23.22 -11.47 25.94
C VAL A 143 24.00 -12.77 25.86
N THR A 144 25.33 -12.71 25.67
CA THR A 144 26.17 -13.91 25.56
C THR A 144 26.18 -14.75 26.82
N GLY A 145 26.10 -14.13 28.00
CA GLY A 145 26.01 -14.85 29.27
C GLY A 145 24.76 -15.73 29.38
N LYS A 146 23.64 -15.30 28.78
CA LYS A 146 22.40 -16.08 28.74
C LYS A 146 22.37 -17.08 27.58
N THR A 147 22.82 -16.71 26.39
CA THR A 147 22.84 -17.66 25.25
C THR A 147 23.81 -18.82 25.47
N ALA A 148 24.91 -18.62 26.22
CA ALA A 148 25.79 -19.71 26.64
C ALA A 148 25.11 -20.73 27.57
N GLN A 149 23.99 -20.37 28.21
CA GLN A 149 23.14 -21.24 29.02
C GLN A 149 21.93 -21.77 28.21
N ASP A 150 22.08 -21.83 26.89
CA ASP A 150 21.06 -22.31 25.94
C ASP A 150 19.75 -21.51 25.93
N ALA A 151 19.80 -20.26 26.43
CA ALA A 151 18.62 -19.40 26.49
C ALA A 151 18.27 -18.81 25.12
N VAL A 152 16.96 -18.76 24.82
CA VAL A 152 16.39 -18.00 23.71
C VAL A 152 16.00 -16.63 24.23
N ILE A 153 16.66 -15.60 23.71
CA ILE A 153 16.40 -14.22 24.11
C ILE A 153 15.40 -13.61 23.14
N ILE A 154 14.33 -12.99 23.64
CA ILE A 154 13.32 -12.30 22.82
C ILE A 154 13.46 -10.80 23.07
N PHE A 155 13.86 -10.04 22.05
CA PHE A 155 13.81 -8.58 22.14
C PHE A 155 12.36 -8.09 22.09
N LEU A 156 11.98 -7.22 23.02
CA LEU A 156 10.65 -6.61 23.12
C LEU A 156 10.72 -5.15 22.66
N PRO A 157 10.25 -4.82 21.43
CA PRO A 157 10.21 -3.44 20.97
C PRO A 157 9.31 -2.59 21.87
N ALA A 158 9.69 -1.33 22.09
CA ALA A 158 8.79 -0.36 22.69
C ALA A 158 7.58 -0.12 21.77
N GLN A 159 6.46 0.30 22.36
CA GLN A 159 5.30 0.72 21.61
C GLN A 159 5.66 1.90 20.70
N ALA A 160 5.23 1.80 19.44
CA ALA A 160 5.45 2.79 18.42
C ALA A 160 4.11 3.14 17.78
N ALA A 161 3.85 4.43 17.62
CA ALA A 161 2.79 4.86 16.72
C ALA A 161 3.21 4.48 15.32
N CYS A 162 2.45 3.65 14.62
CA CYS A 162 2.81 3.21 13.28
C CYS A 162 1.58 3.15 12.37
N LEU A 163 1.82 3.24 11.07
CA LEU A 163 0.80 2.95 10.06
C LEU A 163 0.62 1.45 9.93
N ASN A 164 -0.55 1.01 9.46
CA ASN A 164 -0.91 -0.39 9.27
C ASN A 164 0.18 -1.17 8.51
N ALA A 165 0.49 -2.38 8.98
CA ALA A 165 1.49 -3.30 8.43
C ALA A 165 2.89 -2.69 8.29
N PRO A 166 3.49 -2.10 9.35
CA PRO A 166 4.85 -1.57 9.26
C PRO A 166 5.83 -2.70 8.93
N LEU A 167 6.86 -2.42 8.12
CA LEU A 167 7.91 -3.40 7.84
C LEU A 167 8.71 -3.71 9.12
N CYS A 168 9.00 -2.69 9.92
CA CYS A 168 9.67 -2.79 11.21
C CYS A 168 9.32 -1.56 12.06
N THR A 169 9.14 -1.74 13.37
CA THR A 169 8.92 -0.65 14.34
C THR A 169 10.19 -0.26 15.09
N ILE A 170 11.30 -0.97 14.86
CA ILE A 170 12.59 -0.70 15.50
C ILE A 170 13.41 0.24 14.60
N PRO A 171 13.88 1.39 15.12
CA PRO A 171 14.75 2.30 14.36
C PRO A 171 16.06 1.63 13.91
N GLY A 172 16.58 2.02 12.74
CA GLY A 172 17.79 1.43 12.16
C GLY A 172 19.03 1.47 13.07
N MET A 173 19.26 2.60 13.75
CA MET A 173 20.37 2.73 14.72
C MET A 173 20.25 1.75 15.89
N ARG A 174 19.02 1.45 16.31
CA ARG A 174 18.73 0.51 17.40
C ARG A 174 18.91 -0.94 16.93
N LEU A 175 18.45 -1.27 15.72
CA LEU A 175 18.73 -2.57 15.10
C LEU A 175 20.23 -2.81 15.00
N GLU A 176 21.01 -1.83 14.51
CA GLU A 176 22.46 -1.96 14.40
C GLU A 176 23.14 -2.20 15.76
N PHE A 177 22.66 -1.55 16.82
CA PHE A 177 23.14 -1.80 18.19
C PHE A 177 22.81 -3.21 18.67
N LEU A 178 21.56 -3.67 18.50
CA LEU A 178 21.12 -5.00 18.94
C LEU A 178 21.89 -6.13 18.22
N LEU A 179 22.22 -5.93 16.94
CA LEU A 179 23.03 -6.88 16.16
C LEU A 179 24.49 -7.00 16.67
N LYS A 180 24.98 -6.05 17.47
CA LYS A 180 26.31 -6.11 18.10
C LYS A 180 26.35 -6.97 19.38
N ALA A 181 25.23 -7.62 19.74
CA ALA A 181 25.10 -8.47 20.92
C ALA A 181 26.03 -9.70 20.94
N GLY A 182 26.62 -10.08 19.81
CA GLY A 182 27.65 -11.12 19.73
C GLY A 182 27.11 -12.55 19.89
N CYS A 183 25.86 -12.79 19.49
CA CYS A 183 25.24 -14.11 19.44
C CYS A 183 24.55 -14.34 18.07
N PRO A 184 24.17 -15.58 17.73
CA PRO A 184 23.27 -15.82 16.61
C PRO A 184 21.96 -15.05 16.74
N VAL A 185 21.43 -14.58 15.62
CA VAL A 185 20.19 -13.79 15.56
C VAL A 185 19.18 -14.47 14.64
N LEU A 186 17.97 -14.69 15.14
CA LEU A 186 16.84 -15.21 14.38
C LEU A 186 15.90 -14.05 14.01
N PRO A 187 15.85 -13.64 12.73
CA PRO A 187 14.91 -12.61 12.28
C PRO A 187 13.47 -13.13 12.33
N LEU A 188 12.56 -12.29 12.83
CA LEU A 188 11.13 -12.61 12.90
C LEU A 188 10.30 -11.45 12.33
N HIS A 189 9.51 -11.70 11.29
CA HIS A 189 8.49 -10.77 10.81
C HIS A 189 7.10 -11.20 11.28
N VAL A 190 6.28 -10.23 11.69
CA VAL A 190 4.91 -10.45 12.17
C VAL A 190 3.95 -9.60 11.34
N LEU A 191 3.03 -10.26 10.64
CA LEU A 191 1.95 -9.62 9.89
C LEU A 191 0.60 -9.94 10.53
N HIS A 192 -0.19 -8.91 10.83
CA HIS A 192 -1.60 -9.08 11.17
C HIS A 192 -2.44 -8.95 9.90
N PRO A 193 -3.11 -10.01 9.41
CA PRO A 193 -3.85 -9.95 8.14
C PRO A 193 -4.92 -8.86 8.06
N ARG A 194 -5.48 -8.43 9.20
CA ARG A 194 -6.43 -7.31 9.27
C ARG A 194 -5.86 -5.98 8.77
N GLU A 195 -4.56 -5.76 8.90
CA GLU A 195 -3.89 -4.50 8.54
C GLU A 195 -3.76 -4.33 7.02
N VAL A 196 -3.85 -5.42 6.27
CA VAL A 196 -3.78 -5.46 4.80
C VAL A 196 -5.07 -5.99 4.18
N ALA A 197 -6.14 -6.12 4.96
CA ALA A 197 -7.39 -6.69 4.48
C ALA A 197 -8.09 -5.76 3.48
N LEU A 198 -8.67 -6.36 2.44
CA LEU A 198 -9.60 -5.67 1.54
C LEU A 198 -11.04 -5.95 1.99
N ASP A 199 -11.93 -4.97 1.81
CA ASP A 199 -13.35 -5.10 2.15
C ASP A 199 -14.15 -6.05 1.22
N ILE A 200 -13.53 -6.51 0.13
CA ILE A 200 -14.13 -7.38 -0.89
C ILE A 200 -14.03 -8.89 -0.60
N GLY A 201 -13.52 -9.26 0.58
CA GLY A 201 -13.36 -10.65 1.01
C GLY A 201 -13.98 -10.95 2.38
N PRO A 202 -13.83 -12.19 2.88
CA PRO A 202 -14.10 -12.47 4.28
C PRO A 202 -13.19 -11.61 5.15
N ARG A 203 -13.75 -10.98 6.18
CA ARG A 203 -12.94 -10.28 7.17
C ARG A 203 -12.03 -11.30 7.86
N PRO A 204 -10.72 -11.05 7.96
CA PRO A 204 -9.84 -11.92 8.73
C PRO A 204 -10.27 -11.93 10.19
N ASP A 205 -10.00 -13.03 10.88
CA ASP A 205 -10.19 -13.11 12.32
C ASP A 205 -9.32 -12.06 13.03
N GLU A 206 -9.86 -11.37 14.03
CA GLU A 206 -9.14 -10.32 14.77
C GLU A 206 -7.87 -10.83 15.45
N THR A 207 -7.81 -12.14 15.71
CA THR A 207 -6.67 -12.80 16.35
C THR A 207 -5.71 -13.40 15.33
N ALA A 208 -5.99 -13.34 14.03
CA ALA A 208 -5.13 -13.91 13.01
C ALA A 208 -3.76 -13.22 12.97
N VAL A 209 -2.71 -14.01 12.85
CA VAL A 209 -1.32 -13.52 12.75
C VAL A 209 -0.49 -14.49 11.92
N VAL A 210 0.42 -13.93 11.11
CA VAL A 210 1.42 -14.67 10.36
C VAL A 210 2.79 -14.34 10.94
N MET A 211 3.47 -15.34 11.52
CA MET A 211 4.83 -15.22 12.02
C MET A 211 5.78 -15.93 11.05
N SER A 212 6.73 -15.17 10.51
CA SER A 212 7.70 -15.67 9.52
C SER A 212 9.10 -15.62 10.12
N PHE A 213 9.74 -16.77 10.23
CA PHE A 213 11.08 -16.94 10.80
C PHE A 213 12.12 -17.07 9.69
N GLY A 214 13.11 -16.17 9.71
CA GLY A 214 14.23 -16.19 8.78
C GLY A 214 15.25 -17.26 9.10
N MET A 215 16.25 -17.40 8.23
CA MET A 215 17.44 -18.19 8.54
C MET A 215 18.17 -17.59 9.76
N LEU A 216 18.73 -18.45 10.61
CA LEU A 216 19.56 -18.02 11.73
C LEU A 216 20.83 -17.36 11.21
N LEU A 217 21.00 -16.07 11.51
CA LEU A 217 22.20 -15.30 11.17
C LEU A 217 23.32 -15.65 12.16
N THR A 218 24.52 -15.91 11.66
CA THR A 218 25.68 -16.29 12.50
C THR A 218 26.95 -15.61 12.00
N GLY A 219 27.93 -15.42 12.89
CA GLY A 219 29.23 -14.85 12.53
C GLY A 219 29.10 -13.49 11.82
N GLU A 220 29.69 -13.38 10.63
CA GLU A 220 29.68 -12.15 9.83
C GLU A 220 28.30 -11.83 9.23
N ASP A 221 27.39 -12.81 9.13
CA ASP A 221 26.03 -12.61 8.63
C ASP A 221 25.14 -11.85 9.63
N VAL A 222 25.56 -11.70 10.89
CA VAL A 222 24.88 -10.86 11.88
C VAL A 222 25.20 -9.38 11.59
N SER A 223 24.65 -8.88 10.48
CA SER A 223 24.84 -7.53 9.99
C SER A 223 23.48 -6.85 9.74
N LEU A 224 23.46 -5.51 9.74
CA LEU A 224 22.24 -4.76 9.46
C LEU A 224 21.69 -5.07 8.06
N ALA A 225 22.57 -5.20 7.07
CA ALA A 225 22.19 -5.49 5.69
C ALA A 225 21.53 -6.86 5.57
N SER A 226 22.18 -7.92 6.09
CA SER A 226 21.63 -9.29 6.05
C SER A 226 20.32 -9.40 6.82
N TYR A 227 20.20 -8.72 7.95
CA TYR A 227 18.95 -8.67 8.72
C TYR A 227 17.83 -7.96 7.96
N GLN A 228 18.11 -6.82 7.33
CA GLN A 228 17.13 -6.08 6.54
C GLN A 228 16.67 -6.85 5.30
N GLU A 229 17.59 -7.50 4.58
CA GLU A 229 17.26 -8.38 3.46
C GLU A 229 16.36 -9.54 3.91
N SER A 230 16.71 -10.18 5.03
CA SER A 230 15.87 -11.23 5.63
C SER A 230 14.47 -10.71 5.97
N LEU A 231 14.35 -9.53 6.60
CA LEU A 231 13.03 -8.94 6.89
C LEU A 231 12.19 -8.64 5.65
N LEU A 232 12.79 -8.13 4.57
CA LEU A 232 12.07 -7.88 3.31
C LEU A 232 11.52 -9.19 2.72
N GLU A 233 12.33 -10.25 2.75
CA GLU A 233 11.94 -11.56 2.26
C GLU A 233 10.84 -12.20 3.12
N LEU A 234 10.95 -12.09 4.45
CA LEU A 234 9.92 -12.57 5.38
C LEU A 234 8.61 -11.79 5.23
N CYS A 235 8.69 -10.47 5.03
CA CYS A 235 7.52 -9.64 4.73
C CYS A 235 6.85 -10.07 3.43
N ARG A 236 7.64 -10.34 2.37
CA ARG A 236 7.15 -10.89 1.10
C ARG A 236 6.41 -12.20 1.35
N GLN A 237 7.03 -13.18 2.00
CA GLN A 237 6.42 -14.50 2.28
C GLN A 237 5.12 -14.38 3.08
N ALA A 238 5.11 -13.57 4.14
CA ALA A 238 3.90 -13.30 4.92
C ALA A 238 2.79 -12.70 4.04
N PHE A 239 3.13 -11.73 3.21
CA PHE A 239 2.19 -11.07 2.30
C PHE A 239 1.64 -12.03 1.23
N GLU A 240 2.41 -13.02 0.79
CA GLU A 240 1.95 -14.01 -0.19
C GLU A 240 0.83 -14.90 0.32
N THR A 241 0.62 -14.98 1.65
CA THR A 241 -0.51 -15.68 2.26
C THR A 241 -1.84 -14.92 2.08
N HIS A 242 -1.82 -13.69 1.58
CA HIS A 242 -3.02 -12.86 1.46
C HIS A 242 -4.06 -13.49 0.51
N PRO A 243 -5.31 -13.73 0.96
CA PRO A 243 -6.29 -14.50 0.19
C PRO A 243 -6.79 -13.80 -1.08
N ALA A 244 -6.64 -12.47 -1.15
CA ALA A 244 -7.01 -11.70 -2.35
C ALA A 244 -5.91 -11.66 -3.42
N LEU A 245 -4.67 -12.01 -3.08
CA LEU A 245 -3.53 -11.94 -3.99
C LEU A 245 -3.67 -12.82 -5.25
N PRO A 246 -4.20 -14.06 -5.18
CA PRO A 246 -4.40 -14.88 -6.38
C PRO A 246 -5.69 -14.54 -7.14
N LEU A 247 -6.52 -13.59 -6.68
CA LEU A 247 -7.80 -13.30 -7.31
C LEU A 247 -7.63 -12.80 -8.73
N HIS A 248 -8.59 -13.17 -9.58
CA HIS A 248 -8.74 -12.51 -10.87
C HIS A 248 -9.24 -11.08 -10.63
N LEU A 249 -8.62 -10.09 -11.29
CA LEU A 249 -8.98 -8.66 -11.12
C LEU A 249 -10.48 -8.41 -11.35
N ALA A 250 -11.08 -9.00 -12.39
CA ALA A 250 -12.52 -8.92 -12.61
C ALA A 250 -13.36 -9.52 -11.47
N CYS A 251 -12.87 -10.58 -10.81
CA CYS A 251 -13.55 -11.16 -9.65
C CYS A 251 -13.52 -10.20 -8.45
N ALA A 252 -12.36 -9.58 -8.20
CA ALA A 252 -12.22 -8.54 -7.17
C ALA A 252 -13.14 -7.33 -7.46
N LEU A 253 -13.23 -6.88 -8.70
CA LEU A 253 -14.15 -5.80 -9.11
C LEU A 253 -15.62 -6.19 -8.93
N ILE A 254 -16.02 -7.42 -9.27
CA ILE A 254 -17.40 -7.91 -9.02
C ILE A 254 -17.70 -7.88 -7.52
N GLN A 255 -16.77 -8.33 -6.67
CA GLN A 255 -16.92 -8.29 -5.23
C GLN A 255 -17.03 -6.83 -4.72
N GLY A 256 -16.19 -5.92 -5.24
CA GLY A 256 -16.23 -4.49 -4.97
C GLY A 256 -17.57 -3.85 -5.29
N PHE A 257 -18.02 -3.97 -6.53
CA PHE A 257 -19.32 -3.46 -6.95
C PHE A 257 -20.49 -4.06 -6.16
N LYS A 258 -20.40 -5.34 -5.77
CA LYS A 258 -21.43 -5.97 -4.93
C LYS A 258 -21.43 -5.47 -3.50
N ARG A 259 -20.25 -5.21 -2.92
CA ARG A 259 -20.08 -4.76 -1.54
C ARG A 259 -20.46 -3.29 -1.38
N HIS A 260 -20.03 -2.45 -2.31
CA HIS A 260 -20.09 -0.99 -2.23
C HIS A 260 -21.18 -0.38 -3.12
N GLY A 261 -21.91 -1.20 -3.87
CA GLY A 261 -22.86 -0.79 -4.91
C GLY A 261 -23.93 0.22 -4.51
N ARG A 262 -24.36 0.23 -3.24
CA ARG A 262 -25.41 1.13 -2.72
C ARG A 262 -24.89 2.42 -2.10
N ASN A 263 -23.64 2.43 -1.67
CA ASN A 263 -23.10 3.47 -0.80
C ASN A 263 -22.07 4.34 -1.51
N ASN A 264 -21.47 3.83 -2.59
CA ASN A 264 -20.40 4.51 -3.30
C ASN A 264 -20.80 4.90 -4.73
N VAL A 265 -20.26 6.04 -5.15
CA VAL A 265 -20.63 6.70 -6.40
C VAL A 265 -19.39 7.09 -7.19
N VAL A 266 -19.60 7.25 -8.50
CA VAL A 266 -18.66 7.93 -9.37
C VAL A 266 -19.31 9.22 -9.85
N VAL A 267 -18.59 10.32 -9.69
CA VAL A 267 -18.96 11.62 -10.21
C VAL A 267 -18.16 11.88 -11.48
N ASP A 268 -18.84 12.17 -12.58
CA ASP A 268 -18.23 12.67 -13.82
C ASP A 268 -18.26 14.20 -13.80
N GLY A 269 -17.12 14.80 -13.48
CA GLY A 269 -17.00 16.24 -13.31
C GLY A 269 -17.16 17.05 -14.59
N LYS A 270 -17.24 16.39 -15.76
CA LYS A 270 -17.51 17.05 -17.06
C LYS A 270 -18.94 17.58 -17.14
N ASP A 271 -19.91 16.83 -16.62
CA ASP A 271 -21.34 17.15 -16.67
C ASP A 271 -22.02 17.06 -15.29
N ASP A 272 -21.23 16.97 -14.22
CA ASP A 272 -21.67 16.82 -12.81
C ASP A 272 -22.56 15.59 -12.58
N LYS A 273 -22.48 14.60 -13.48
CA LYS A 273 -23.32 13.41 -13.37
C LYS A 273 -22.77 12.47 -12.32
N GLU A 274 -23.65 12.10 -11.39
CA GLU A 274 -23.37 11.07 -10.39
C GLU A 274 -23.98 9.73 -10.81
N MET A 275 -23.24 8.64 -10.60
CA MET A 275 -23.74 7.28 -10.86
C MET A 275 -23.24 6.32 -9.78
N GLY A 276 -24.18 5.58 -9.18
CA GLY A 276 -23.87 4.53 -8.22
C GLY A 276 -23.09 3.37 -8.83
N PHE A 277 -22.25 2.75 -8.00
CA PHE A 277 -21.45 1.57 -8.35
C PHE A 277 -22.31 0.41 -8.90
N ASP A 278 -23.53 0.21 -8.38
CA ASP A 278 -24.45 -0.83 -8.87
C ASP A 278 -24.86 -0.65 -10.35
N THR A 279 -25.10 0.60 -10.75
CA THR A 279 -25.54 1.00 -12.09
C THR A 279 -24.37 0.96 -13.06
N ILE A 280 -23.19 1.40 -12.63
CA ILE A 280 -21.94 1.28 -13.38
C ILE A 280 -21.64 -0.19 -13.67
N PHE A 281 -21.76 -1.05 -12.65
CA PHE A 281 -21.53 -2.47 -12.80
C PHE A 281 -22.51 -3.11 -13.78
N ALA A 282 -23.81 -2.80 -13.67
CA ALA A 282 -24.82 -3.28 -14.61
C ALA A 282 -24.56 -2.82 -16.05
N ALA A 283 -24.12 -1.57 -16.24
CA ALA A 283 -23.72 -1.04 -17.54
C ALA A 283 -22.49 -1.77 -18.10
N ALA A 284 -21.49 -2.04 -17.26
CA ALA A 284 -20.29 -2.78 -17.64
C ALA A 284 -20.60 -4.24 -18.03
N ILE A 285 -21.51 -4.92 -17.30
CA ILE A 285 -21.98 -6.27 -17.68
C ILE A 285 -22.68 -6.23 -19.03
N ALA A 286 -23.57 -5.26 -19.24
CA ALA A 286 -24.29 -5.16 -20.51
C ALA A 286 -23.31 -4.94 -21.67
N LEU A 287 -22.34 -4.03 -21.50
CA LEU A 287 -21.31 -3.73 -22.50
C LEU A 287 -20.36 -4.92 -22.72
N SER A 288 -20.02 -5.69 -21.69
CA SER A 288 -19.10 -6.84 -21.81
C SER A 288 -19.64 -7.91 -22.76
N ARG A 289 -20.97 -8.11 -22.78
CA ARG A 289 -21.64 -9.02 -23.72
C ARG A 289 -21.46 -8.59 -25.18
N VAL A 290 -21.49 -7.27 -25.44
CA VAL A 290 -21.25 -6.71 -26.78
C VAL A 290 -19.78 -6.88 -27.17
N ILE A 291 -18.86 -6.51 -26.27
CA ILE A 291 -17.41 -6.67 -26.51
C ILE A 291 -17.08 -8.13 -26.83
N LYS A 292 -17.64 -9.07 -26.07
CA LYS A 292 -17.42 -10.51 -26.27
C LYS A 292 -17.91 -11.00 -27.64
N SER A 293 -18.98 -10.43 -28.20
CA SER A 293 -19.47 -10.78 -29.54
C SER A 293 -18.72 -10.07 -30.68
N GLU A 294 -18.11 -8.92 -30.41
CA GLU A 294 -17.44 -8.09 -31.43
C GLU A 294 -16.03 -8.57 -31.80
N THR A 295 -15.37 -9.33 -30.92
CA THR A 295 -14.01 -9.81 -31.18
C THR A 295 -13.67 -11.14 -30.52
N ALA A 296 -12.96 -11.98 -31.27
CA ALA A 296 -12.34 -13.20 -30.77
C ALA A 296 -10.95 -12.96 -30.16
N LYS A 297 -10.29 -11.82 -30.44
CA LYS A 297 -8.96 -11.48 -29.90
C LYS A 297 -8.99 -11.35 -28.38
N GLU A 298 -7.87 -11.67 -27.73
CA GLU A 298 -7.76 -11.58 -26.26
C GLU A 298 -7.71 -10.14 -25.77
N ARG A 299 -7.08 -9.24 -26.54
CA ARG A 299 -6.87 -7.83 -26.20
C ARG A 299 -7.86 -6.91 -26.91
N VAL A 300 -8.33 -5.89 -26.18
CA VAL A 300 -9.24 -4.85 -26.69
C VAL A 300 -8.66 -3.48 -26.39
N GLY A 301 -8.53 -2.64 -27.41
CA GLY A 301 -8.02 -1.28 -27.25
C GLY A 301 -9.03 -0.38 -26.57
N ILE A 302 -8.57 0.52 -25.72
CA ILE A 302 -9.40 1.55 -25.09
C ILE A 302 -8.76 2.92 -25.33
N VAL A 303 -9.56 3.85 -25.85
CA VAL A 303 -9.19 5.25 -26.05
C VAL A 303 -10.29 6.11 -25.41
N LEU A 304 -10.20 6.27 -24.09
CA LEU A 304 -11.12 7.06 -23.29
C LEU A 304 -10.35 7.78 -22.18
N PRO A 305 -10.67 9.05 -21.87
CA PRO A 305 -10.13 9.73 -20.70
C PRO A 305 -10.79 9.22 -19.40
N PRO A 306 -10.31 9.67 -18.23
CA PRO A 306 -11.04 9.47 -16.97
C PRO A 306 -12.48 9.98 -17.05
N GLY A 307 -13.41 9.23 -16.46
CA GLY A 307 -14.85 9.45 -16.58
C GLY A 307 -15.64 8.16 -16.46
N LEU A 308 -16.97 8.26 -16.43
CA LEU A 308 -17.87 7.10 -16.37
C LEU A 308 -17.65 6.14 -17.53
N GLY A 309 -17.49 6.67 -18.74
CA GLY A 309 -17.23 5.87 -19.93
C GLY A 309 -15.91 5.08 -19.85
N GLY A 310 -14.85 5.71 -19.33
CA GLY A 310 -13.54 5.07 -19.16
C GLY A 310 -13.59 3.92 -18.15
N LEU A 311 -14.29 4.12 -17.02
CA LEU A 311 -14.50 3.07 -16.01
C LEU A 311 -15.34 1.92 -16.56
N ILE A 312 -16.51 2.21 -17.14
CA ILE A 312 -17.42 1.19 -17.68
C ILE A 312 -16.71 0.37 -18.76
N ALA A 313 -15.97 1.00 -19.68
CA ALA A 313 -15.25 0.31 -20.74
C ALA A 313 -14.19 -0.66 -20.20
N ASN A 314 -13.35 -0.19 -19.28
CA ASN A 314 -12.27 -0.98 -18.69
C ASN A 314 -12.80 -2.20 -17.92
N VAL A 315 -13.84 -2.01 -17.10
CA VAL A 315 -14.51 -3.10 -16.39
C VAL A 315 -15.19 -4.06 -17.39
N ALA A 316 -15.86 -3.54 -18.42
CA ALA A 316 -16.55 -4.37 -19.41
C ALA A 316 -15.60 -5.28 -20.20
N VAL A 317 -14.41 -4.79 -20.56
CA VAL A 317 -13.39 -5.62 -21.24
C VAL A 317 -12.96 -6.78 -20.34
N LEU A 318 -12.67 -6.53 -19.06
CA LEU A 318 -12.32 -7.59 -18.10
C LEU A 318 -13.48 -8.60 -17.90
N LEU A 319 -14.72 -8.12 -17.76
CA LEU A 319 -15.90 -8.97 -17.64
C LEU A 319 -16.22 -9.77 -18.92
N ALA A 320 -15.69 -9.35 -20.07
CA ALA A 320 -15.82 -10.10 -21.32
C ALA A 320 -14.81 -11.26 -21.41
N GLY A 321 -13.92 -11.41 -20.42
CA GLY A 321 -12.80 -12.34 -20.44
C GLY A 321 -11.69 -11.88 -21.38
N LYS A 322 -11.52 -10.56 -21.51
CA LYS A 322 -10.56 -9.90 -22.41
C LYS A 322 -9.61 -9.01 -21.62
N ILE A 323 -8.52 -8.59 -22.25
CA ILE A 323 -7.46 -7.78 -21.67
C ILE A 323 -7.57 -6.34 -22.20
N PRO A 324 -7.79 -5.34 -21.33
CA PRO A 324 -7.77 -3.93 -21.73
C PRO A 324 -6.37 -3.50 -22.17
N VAL A 325 -6.31 -2.71 -23.24
CA VAL A 325 -5.10 -2.00 -23.70
C VAL A 325 -5.42 -0.51 -23.76
N ASN A 326 -5.11 0.22 -22.69
CA ASN A 326 -5.34 1.67 -22.65
C ASN A 326 -4.25 2.37 -23.47
N LEU A 327 -4.61 2.93 -24.62
CA LEU A 327 -3.67 3.54 -25.56
C LEU A 327 -3.34 4.98 -25.16
N ASN A 328 -2.05 5.31 -25.18
CA ASN A 328 -1.58 6.67 -24.97
C ASN A 328 -1.89 7.54 -26.20
N PHE A 329 -3.05 8.20 -26.17
CA PHE A 329 -3.50 9.09 -27.23
C PHE A 329 -2.79 10.45 -27.25
N THR A 330 -1.85 10.71 -26.33
CA THR A 330 -0.96 11.88 -26.38
C THR A 330 0.39 11.56 -27.02
N ALA A 331 0.65 10.29 -27.38
CA ALA A 331 1.85 9.88 -28.09
C ALA A 331 1.79 10.25 -29.58
N GLY A 332 2.93 10.22 -30.26
CA GLY A 332 3.00 10.43 -31.71
C GLY A 332 2.30 9.31 -32.49
N ARG A 333 1.75 9.65 -33.66
CA ARG A 333 0.98 8.73 -34.51
C ARG A 333 1.67 7.38 -34.76
N ALA A 334 2.94 7.39 -35.12
CA ALA A 334 3.71 6.17 -35.38
C ALA A 334 3.81 5.25 -34.14
N ALA A 335 3.97 5.84 -32.95
CA ALA A 335 4.01 5.08 -31.70
C ALA A 335 2.65 4.44 -31.40
N ILE A 336 1.54 5.15 -31.66
CA ILE A 336 0.19 4.61 -31.48
C ILE A 336 -0.08 3.49 -32.48
N GLU A 337 0.24 3.67 -33.76
CA GLU A 337 0.10 2.63 -34.79
C GLU A 337 0.91 1.38 -34.45
N PHE A 338 2.16 1.58 -33.98
CA PHE A 338 2.99 0.49 -33.49
C PHE A 338 2.35 -0.22 -32.29
N ALA A 339 1.87 0.51 -31.28
CA ALA A 339 1.25 -0.06 -30.09
C ALA A 339 -0.01 -0.87 -30.43
N MET A 340 -0.86 -0.36 -31.33
CA MET A 340 -2.06 -1.08 -31.81
C MET A 340 -1.68 -2.38 -32.52
N LYS A 341 -0.68 -2.33 -33.41
CA LYS A 341 -0.19 -3.51 -34.14
C LYS A 341 0.44 -4.54 -33.20
N ALA A 342 1.34 -4.10 -32.31
CA ALA A 342 2.03 -4.96 -31.35
C ALA A 342 1.05 -5.62 -30.35
N SER A 343 -0.05 -4.94 -30.06
CA SER A 343 -1.13 -5.47 -29.19
C SER A 343 -2.08 -6.42 -29.92
N GLY A 344 -2.03 -6.51 -31.24
CA GLY A 344 -2.91 -7.39 -32.03
C GLY A 344 -4.39 -6.98 -32.02
N LEU A 345 -4.66 -5.67 -31.91
CA LEU A 345 -6.03 -5.15 -31.75
C LEU A 345 -6.82 -5.19 -33.06
N ASP A 346 -8.09 -5.62 -32.97
CA ASP A 346 -9.08 -5.54 -34.06
C ASP A 346 -10.34 -4.74 -33.68
N ARG A 347 -10.45 -4.35 -32.40
CA ARG A 347 -11.51 -3.51 -31.85
C ARG A 347 -10.96 -2.49 -30.87
N LEU A 348 -11.47 -1.26 -30.96
CA LEU A 348 -11.19 -0.17 -30.04
C LEU A 348 -12.49 0.34 -29.41
N VAL A 349 -12.52 0.43 -28.09
CA VAL A 349 -13.60 1.05 -27.31
C VAL A 349 -13.31 2.55 -27.16
N THR A 350 -14.24 3.39 -27.58
CA THR A 350 -14.12 4.85 -27.52
C THR A 350 -15.51 5.54 -27.55
N ALA A 351 -15.55 6.86 -27.76
CA ALA A 351 -16.76 7.67 -27.90
C ALA A 351 -16.59 8.71 -29.03
N ASP A 352 -17.67 9.13 -29.70
CA ASP A 352 -17.62 10.12 -30.79
C ASP A 352 -16.99 11.45 -30.37
N PRO A 353 -17.28 12.06 -29.20
CA PRO A 353 -16.59 13.26 -28.75
C PRO A 353 -15.08 13.06 -28.67
N VAL A 354 -14.63 11.87 -28.31
CA VAL A 354 -13.20 11.54 -28.24
C VAL A 354 -12.62 11.44 -29.65
N VAL A 355 -13.28 10.74 -30.56
CA VAL A 355 -12.88 10.65 -31.98
C VAL A 355 -12.81 12.03 -32.63
N ARG A 356 -13.82 12.88 -32.40
CA ARG A 356 -13.88 14.25 -32.94
C ARG A 356 -12.80 15.16 -32.36
N LYS A 357 -12.49 15.02 -31.07
CA LYS A 357 -11.47 15.83 -30.37
C LYS A 357 -10.05 15.40 -30.76
N MET A 358 -9.82 14.10 -31.00
CA MET A 358 -8.50 13.53 -31.27
C MET A 358 -8.32 13.25 -32.77
N GLN A 359 -8.29 14.30 -33.58
CA GLN A 359 -8.19 14.16 -35.04
C GLN A 359 -6.85 13.59 -35.52
N THR A 360 -5.78 13.78 -34.72
CA THR A 360 -4.44 13.27 -35.02
C THR A 360 -4.25 11.80 -34.63
N PHE A 361 -5.19 11.22 -33.89
CA PHE A 361 -5.14 9.81 -33.52
C PHE A 361 -5.41 8.95 -34.77
N PRO A 362 -4.63 7.88 -35.02
CA PRO A 362 -4.79 6.99 -36.16
C PRO A 362 -6.01 6.07 -35.98
N TRP A 363 -7.22 6.63 -36.09
CA TRP A 363 -8.46 5.88 -35.89
C TRP A 363 -8.63 4.78 -36.95
N PRO A 364 -8.93 3.53 -36.56
CA PRO A 364 -9.31 2.50 -37.51
C PRO A 364 -10.71 2.80 -38.11
N PRO A 365 -11.10 2.09 -39.18
CA PRO A 365 -12.44 2.22 -39.77
C PRO A 365 -13.54 2.06 -38.71
N THR A 366 -14.65 2.80 -38.85
CA THR A 366 -15.73 2.85 -37.85
C THR A 366 -16.28 1.47 -37.44
N ARG A 367 -16.26 0.47 -38.33
CA ARG A 367 -16.66 -0.92 -38.04
C ARG A 367 -15.79 -1.61 -36.97
N GLN A 368 -14.60 -1.09 -36.68
CA GLN A 368 -13.71 -1.57 -35.63
C GLN A 368 -13.88 -0.78 -34.32
N LEU A 369 -14.75 0.23 -34.28
CA LEU A 369 -14.99 1.06 -33.11
C LEU A 369 -16.24 0.61 -32.34
N ILE A 370 -16.08 0.42 -31.04
CA ILE A 370 -17.17 0.19 -30.08
C ILE A 370 -17.44 1.54 -29.39
N LEU A 371 -18.51 2.22 -29.81
CA LEU A 371 -18.83 3.58 -29.36
C LEU A 371 -19.76 3.55 -28.13
N VAL A 372 -19.19 3.71 -26.94
CA VAL A 372 -19.89 3.48 -25.66
C VAL A 372 -21.14 4.36 -25.49
N GLU A 373 -21.05 5.63 -25.87
CA GLU A 373 -22.17 6.58 -25.74
C GLU A 373 -23.33 6.30 -26.69
N ARG A 374 -23.09 5.60 -27.81
CA ARG A 374 -24.15 5.17 -28.73
C ARG A 374 -24.83 3.90 -28.25
N LEU A 375 -24.05 3.02 -27.61
CA LEU A 375 -24.50 1.70 -27.18
C LEU A 375 -25.27 1.77 -25.85
N LEU A 376 -24.71 2.43 -24.82
CA LEU A 376 -25.30 2.43 -23.48
C LEU A 376 -26.74 2.96 -23.44
N PRO A 377 -27.12 4.07 -24.12
CA PRO A 377 -28.50 4.55 -24.15
C PRO A 377 -29.48 3.59 -24.83
N ARG A 378 -29.01 2.75 -25.76
CA ARG A 378 -29.83 1.73 -26.44
C ARG A 378 -30.00 0.45 -25.61
N MET A 379 -29.28 0.34 -24.50
CA MET A 379 -29.22 -0.87 -23.67
C MET A 379 -29.92 -0.70 -22.33
N LYS A 380 -30.69 0.38 -22.11
CA LYS A 380 -31.36 0.70 -20.83
C LYS A 380 -32.11 -0.50 -20.22
N THR A 381 -32.87 -1.25 -21.03
CA THR A 381 -33.60 -2.44 -20.55
C THR A 381 -32.66 -3.55 -20.06
N LYS A 382 -31.58 -3.82 -20.80
CA LYS A 382 -30.57 -4.81 -20.40
C LYS A 382 -29.81 -4.36 -19.15
N ILE A 383 -29.49 -3.07 -19.05
CA ILE A 383 -28.84 -2.49 -17.86
C ILE A 383 -29.76 -2.62 -16.65
N GLY A 384 -31.06 -2.29 -16.78
CA GLY A 384 -32.03 -2.46 -15.71
C GLY A 384 -32.19 -3.92 -15.25
N LEU A 385 -32.20 -4.87 -16.20
CA LEU A 385 -32.20 -6.30 -15.89
C LEU A 385 -30.95 -6.71 -15.10
N TRP A 386 -29.76 -6.32 -15.57
CA TRP A 386 -28.51 -6.65 -14.89
C TRP A 386 -28.37 -5.94 -13.54
N LEU A 387 -28.96 -4.75 -13.37
CA LEU A 387 -29.03 -4.06 -12.09
C LEU A 387 -29.90 -4.83 -11.08
N ALA A 388 -31.07 -5.31 -11.50
CA ALA A 388 -31.91 -6.14 -10.67
C ALA A 388 -31.21 -7.45 -10.30
N LEU A 389 -30.62 -8.13 -11.29
CA LEU A 389 -29.94 -9.40 -11.09
C LEU A 389 -28.68 -9.25 -10.23
N SER A 390 -27.90 -8.18 -10.41
CA SER A 390 -26.70 -7.93 -9.62
C SER A 390 -27.04 -7.64 -8.16
N LYS A 391 -28.19 -7.03 -7.86
CA LYS A 391 -28.67 -6.85 -6.48
C LYS A 391 -29.03 -8.17 -5.81
N LEU A 392 -29.67 -9.09 -6.54
CA LEU A 392 -30.17 -10.36 -6.00
C LEU A 392 -29.09 -11.44 -5.87
N LEU A 393 -28.23 -11.60 -6.89
CA LEU A 393 -27.28 -12.71 -6.92
C LEU A 393 -26.00 -12.42 -6.11
N PRO A 394 -25.40 -13.43 -5.44
CA PRO A 394 -24.10 -13.28 -4.81
C PRO A 394 -22.99 -13.08 -5.85
N ALA A 395 -21.88 -12.47 -5.43
CA ALA A 395 -20.73 -12.16 -6.30
C ALA A 395 -20.17 -13.41 -7.00
N SER A 396 -20.11 -14.55 -6.32
CA SER A 396 -19.62 -15.82 -6.87
C SER A 396 -20.48 -16.33 -8.03
N LEU A 397 -21.80 -16.24 -7.91
CA LEU A 397 -22.72 -16.67 -8.96
C LEU A 397 -22.69 -15.71 -10.16
N LEU A 398 -22.58 -14.40 -9.91
CA LEU A 398 -22.37 -13.43 -11.00
C LEU A 398 -21.07 -13.68 -11.75
N ALA A 399 -19.97 -13.94 -11.04
CA ALA A 399 -18.70 -14.30 -11.67
C ALA A 399 -18.85 -15.57 -12.54
N ALA A 400 -19.52 -16.61 -12.04
CA ALA A 400 -19.80 -17.82 -12.80
C ALA A 400 -20.67 -17.56 -14.05
N LEU A 401 -21.75 -16.77 -13.93
CA LEU A 401 -22.63 -16.41 -15.05
C LEU A 401 -21.95 -15.58 -16.14
N LEU A 402 -20.91 -14.84 -15.77
CA LEU A 402 -20.09 -14.04 -16.69
C LEU A 402 -18.90 -14.84 -17.24
N GLY A 403 -18.62 -16.04 -16.70
CA GLY A 403 -17.45 -16.83 -17.05
C GLY A 403 -16.14 -16.23 -16.54
N VAL A 404 -16.18 -15.47 -15.46
CA VAL A 404 -15.02 -14.86 -14.82
C VAL A 404 -14.37 -15.87 -13.87
N PRO A 405 -13.10 -16.26 -14.08
CA PRO A 405 -12.38 -17.13 -13.17
C PRO A 405 -12.26 -16.52 -11.77
N ARG A 406 -12.26 -17.35 -10.72
CA ARG A 406 -11.97 -16.89 -9.35
C ARG A 406 -10.51 -16.44 -9.21
N HIS A 407 -9.59 -17.18 -9.85
CA HIS A 407 -8.16 -16.95 -9.75
C HIS A 407 -7.57 -16.50 -11.09
N GLY A 408 -6.79 -15.44 -11.05
CA GLY A 408 -6.07 -14.89 -12.20
C GLY A 408 -4.57 -15.20 -12.14
N GLY A 409 -3.97 -15.09 -10.95
CA GLY A 409 -2.53 -15.32 -10.75
C GLY A 409 -1.68 -14.46 -11.69
N ASP A 410 -0.68 -15.08 -12.31
CA ASP A 410 0.28 -14.40 -13.19
C ASP A 410 -0.21 -14.22 -14.63
N LYS A 411 -1.50 -14.47 -14.91
CA LYS A 411 -2.08 -14.18 -16.23
C LYS A 411 -2.19 -12.68 -16.45
N GLU A 412 -2.03 -12.28 -17.71
CA GLU A 412 -2.15 -10.88 -18.15
C GLU A 412 -3.55 -10.33 -17.86
N ALA A 413 -3.59 -9.18 -17.18
CA ALA A 413 -4.80 -8.47 -16.78
C ALA A 413 -4.94 -7.11 -17.47
N LEU A 414 -3.82 -6.48 -17.85
CA LEU A 414 -3.77 -5.16 -18.45
C LEU A 414 -2.47 -5.02 -19.23
N LEU A 415 -2.53 -4.40 -20.41
CA LEU A 415 -1.36 -3.98 -21.17
C LEU A 415 -1.31 -2.46 -21.24
N LEU A 416 -0.19 -1.89 -20.81
CA LEU A 416 0.11 -0.46 -20.95
C LEU A 416 1.36 -0.27 -21.79
N PHE A 417 1.53 0.90 -22.38
CA PHE A 417 2.73 1.23 -23.15
C PHE A 417 3.53 2.35 -22.49
N THR A 418 4.84 2.15 -22.39
CA THR A 418 5.78 3.18 -21.94
C THR A 418 6.56 3.73 -23.14
N SER A 419 7.03 4.99 -23.03
CA SER A 419 7.94 5.58 -24.00
C SER A 419 9.29 4.86 -23.89
N GLY A 420 9.54 3.90 -24.79
CA GLY A 420 10.81 3.19 -24.84
C GLY A 420 11.93 4.11 -25.28
N SER A 421 13.10 3.99 -24.64
CA SER A 421 14.33 4.72 -25.01
C SER A 421 14.83 4.41 -26.43
N SER A 422 14.32 3.35 -27.06
CA SER A 422 14.68 2.84 -28.39
C SER A 422 13.76 3.31 -29.53
N GLY A 423 12.96 4.37 -29.31
CA GLY A 423 12.10 5.00 -30.32
C GLY A 423 10.68 4.41 -30.42
N ASN A 424 10.52 3.08 -30.42
CA ASN A 424 9.20 2.43 -30.36
C ASN A 424 8.72 2.24 -28.92
N PRO A 425 7.41 2.40 -28.63
CA PRO A 425 6.88 2.19 -27.29
C PRO A 425 6.93 0.71 -26.90
N LYS A 426 7.17 0.44 -25.62
CA LYS A 426 7.28 -0.92 -25.08
C LYS A 426 6.00 -1.29 -24.33
N GLY A 427 5.45 -2.46 -24.62
CA GLY A 427 4.30 -2.99 -23.90
C GLY A 427 4.73 -3.58 -22.55
N VAL A 428 4.12 -3.10 -21.48
CA VAL A 428 4.31 -3.61 -20.12
C VAL A 428 3.07 -4.43 -19.75
N VAL A 429 3.27 -5.73 -19.63
CA VAL A 429 2.23 -6.70 -19.25
C VAL A 429 2.07 -6.67 -17.73
N LEU A 430 0.89 -6.29 -17.24
CA LEU A 430 0.55 -6.35 -15.83
C LEU A 430 -0.34 -7.56 -15.57
N THR A 431 0.04 -8.38 -14.60
CA THR A 431 -0.71 -9.57 -14.21
C THR A 431 -1.83 -9.23 -13.22
N HIS A 432 -2.79 -10.15 -13.05
CA HIS A 432 -3.79 -9.99 -12.00
C HIS A 432 -3.12 -9.90 -10.62
N ARG A 433 -2.15 -10.77 -10.35
CA ARG A 433 -1.40 -10.81 -9.09
C ARG A 433 -0.71 -9.49 -8.79
N ASN A 434 -0.02 -8.88 -9.76
CA ASN A 434 0.74 -7.64 -9.51
C ASN A 434 -0.18 -6.44 -9.25
N ILE A 435 -1.30 -6.34 -9.98
CA ILE A 435 -2.29 -5.28 -9.73
C ILE A 435 -2.94 -5.46 -8.36
N MET A 436 -3.34 -6.69 -8.01
CA MET A 436 -3.93 -6.97 -6.70
C MET A 436 -2.93 -6.69 -5.57
N ALA A 437 -1.67 -7.11 -5.73
CA ALA A 437 -0.59 -6.82 -4.78
C ALA A 437 -0.47 -5.32 -4.53
N ASN A 438 -0.38 -4.52 -5.59
CA ASN A 438 -0.20 -3.08 -5.47
C ASN A 438 -1.40 -2.43 -4.77
N VAL A 439 -2.63 -2.76 -5.20
CA VAL A 439 -3.88 -2.28 -4.59
C VAL A 439 -3.93 -2.55 -3.08
N ILE A 440 -3.51 -3.74 -2.65
CA ILE A 440 -3.45 -4.08 -1.22
C ILE A 440 -2.36 -3.25 -0.53
N GLN A 441 -1.15 -3.21 -1.11
CA GLN A 441 0.03 -2.61 -0.51
C GLN A 441 -0.10 -1.10 -0.30
N PHE A 442 -0.53 -0.33 -1.30
CA PHE A 442 -0.73 1.10 -1.08
C PHE A 442 -2.06 1.37 -0.37
N GLY A 443 -3.08 0.53 -0.58
CA GLY A 443 -4.38 0.68 0.08
C GLY A 443 -4.27 0.65 1.59
N SER A 444 -3.49 -0.29 2.14
CA SER A 444 -3.23 -0.37 3.59
C SER A 444 -2.53 0.87 4.15
N ARG A 445 -1.87 1.67 3.30
CA ARG A 445 -1.13 2.88 3.68
C ARG A 445 -1.94 4.17 3.60
N LEU A 446 -2.98 4.20 2.76
CA LEU A 446 -3.78 5.42 2.57
C LEU A 446 -4.76 5.67 3.72
N GLY A 447 -5.19 4.62 4.43
CA GLY A 447 -6.10 4.74 5.58
C GLY A 447 -7.46 5.35 5.24
N LEU A 448 -7.91 5.18 3.99
CA LEU A 448 -9.19 5.74 3.52
C LEU A 448 -10.38 4.96 4.08
N LYS A 449 -11.43 5.72 4.36
CA LYS A 449 -12.74 5.22 4.81
C LYS A 449 -13.72 5.20 3.65
N SER A 450 -14.85 4.52 3.83
CA SER A 450 -15.84 4.37 2.76
C SER A 450 -16.52 5.68 2.31
N ASP A 451 -16.45 6.72 3.13
CA ASP A 451 -16.93 8.09 2.87
C ASP A 451 -15.83 9.02 2.33
N ASP A 452 -14.62 8.51 2.10
CA ASP A 452 -13.56 9.24 1.41
C ASP A 452 -13.72 9.20 -0.11
N ALA A 453 -13.19 10.23 -0.77
CA ALA A 453 -13.21 10.34 -2.23
C ALA A 453 -11.81 10.58 -2.81
N ILE A 454 -11.58 10.04 -4.01
CA ILE A 454 -10.34 10.20 -4.78
C ILE A 454 -10.61 11.04 -6.03
N LEU A 455 -9.73 12.00 -6.32
CA LEU A 455 -9.74 12.72 -7.60
C LEU A 455 -9.10 11.88 -8.71
N GLY A 456 -9.91 11.35 -9.61
CA GLY A 456 -9.51 10.61 -10.81
C GLY A 456 -9.37 11.49 -12.05
N SER A 457 -8.31 12.30 -12.10
CA SER A 457 -8.00 13.15 -13.27
C SER A 457 -6.75 12.71 -14.05
N LEU A 458 -6.03 11.71 -13.55
CA LEU A 458 -4.84 11.17 -14.21
C LEU A 458 -5.21 10.24 -15.37
N PRO A 459 -4.47 10.26 -16.51
CA PRO A 459 -4.81 9.45 -17.67
C PRO A 459 -4.87 7.95 -17.39
N LEU A 460 -5.91 7.27 -17.90
CA LEU A 460 -6.11 5.82 -17.71
C LEU A 460 -5.09 4.95 -18.47
N PHE A 461 -4.39 5.51 -19.46
CA PHE A 461 -3.28 4.84 -20.15
C PHE A 461 -1.94 4.93 -19.38
N HIS A 462 -1.92 5.65 -18.26
CA HIS A 462 -0.79 5.69 -17.35
C HIS A 462 -1.11 4.83 -16.13
N SER A 463 -0.18 3.96 -15.72
CA SER A 463 -0.38 2.98 -14.66
C SER A 463 -0.81 3.61 -13.32
N PHE A 464 -0.31 4.81 -13.02
CA PHE A 464 -0.74 5.62 -11.86
C PHE A 464 -2.24 5.94 -11.86
N GLY A 465 -2.78 6.46 -12.98
CA GLY A 465 -4.22 6.71 -13.11
C GLY A 465 -5.02 5.40 -13.24
N CYS A 466 -4.50 4.41 -13.95
CA CYS A 466 -5.19 3.14 -14.16
C CYS A 466 -5.37 2.33 -12.87
N THR A 467 -4.36 2.29 -12.01
CA THR A 467 -4.46 1.47 -10.79
C THR A 467 -5.16 2.23 -9.67
N VAL A 468 -4.73 3.46 -9.40
CA VAL A 468 -5.17 4.20 -8.21
C VAL A 468 -6.50 4.91 -8.43
N THR A 469 -6.83 5.32 -9.66
CA THR A 469 -8.05 6.08 -9.95
C THR A 469 -9.05 5.32 -10.83
N LEU A 470 -8.91 4.00 -10.94
CA LEU A 470 -9.83 3.17 -11.72
C LEU A 470 -10.07 1.81 -11.04
N TRP A 471 -9.04 1.04 -10.68
CA TRP A 471 -9.23 -0.25 -9.98
C TRP A 471 -9.48 -0.09 -8.49
N TYR A 472 -8.61 0.67 -7.82
CA TYR A 472 -8.63 0.82 -6.37
C TYR A 472 -9.95 1.34 -5.80
N PRO A 473 -10.60 2.39 -6.36
CA PRO A 473 -11.82 2.93 -5.75
C PRO A 473 -12.96 1.90 -5.66
N VAL A 474 -13.07 1.04 -6.68
CA VAL A 474 -14.06 -0.05 -6.72
C VAL A 474 -13.74 -1.15 -5.71
N ILE A 475 -12.45 -1.49 -5.54
CA ILE A 475 -11.99 -2.56 -4.66
C ILE A 475 -11.99 -2.13 -3.19
N ALA A 476 -11.62 -0.89 -2.90
CA ALA A 476 -11.55 -0.34 -1.55
C ALA A 476 -12.90 0.23 -1.07
N GLY A 477 -13.83 0.52 -2.00
CA GLY A 477 -15.12 1.10 -1.65
C GLY A 477 -15.02 2.57 -1.26
N VAL A 478 -14.33 3.36 -2.09
CA VAL A 478 -14.22 4.82 -1.93
C VAL A 478 -14.82 5.51 -3.14
N ASP A 479 -15.35 6.71 -2.94
CA ASP A 479 -15.94 7.49 -4.03
C ASP A 479 -14.88 7.96 -5.02
N LEU A 480 -15.28 8.09 -6.28
CA LEU A 480 -14.38 8.49 -7.35
C LEU A 480 -14.93 9.72 -8.07
N VAL A 481 -14.20 10.83 -7.97
CA VAL A 481 -14.53 12.08 -8.66
C VAL A 481 -13.63 12.21 -9.86
N THR A 482 -14.17 12.04 -11.05
CA THR A 482 -13.40 11.98 -12.30
C THR A 482 -13.45 13.29 -13.08
N TYR A 483 -12.36 13.59 -13.79
CA TYR A 483 -12.35 14.66 -14.78
C TYR A 483 -11.37 14.35 -15.90
N PRO A 484 -11.69 14.61 -17.18
CA PRO A 484 -10.89 14.11 -18.30
C PRO A 484 -9.52 14.76 -18.48
N SER A 485 -9.22 15.84 -17.78
CA SER A 485 -7.99 16.64 -17.94
C SER A 485 -7.40 17.10 -16.59
N PRO A 486 -6.16 16.75 -16.26
CA PRO A 486 -5.51 17.23 -15.04
C PRO A 486 -5.10 18.71 -15.11
N LEU A 487 -5.25 19.37 -16.26
CA LEU A 487 -4.78 20.73 -16.50
C LEU A 487 -5.82 21.81 -16.14
N GLU A 488 -7.08 21.44 -15.92
CA GLU A 488 -8.18 22.39 -15.69
C GLU A 488 -8.37 22.63 -14.19
N THR A 489 -7.32 23.17 -13.55
CA THR A 489 -7.19 23.22 -12.08
C THR A 489 -8.31 23.95 -11.35
N LYS A 490 -8.91 24.98 -11.95
CA LYS A 490 -10.09 25.66 -11.38
C LYS A 490 -11.28 24.71 -11.24
N ARG A 491 -11.60 23.98 -12.32
CA ARG A 491 -12.69 23.01 -12.31
C ARG A 491 -12.39 21.83 -11.38
N LEU A 492 -11.14 21.38 -11.34
CA LEU A 492 -10.73 20.34 -10.41
C LEU A 492 -10.87 20.80 -8.94
N ALA A 493 -10.54 22.05 -8.63
CA ALA A 493 -10.71 22.62 -7.28
C ALA A 493 -12.19 22.70 -6.87
N GLU A 494 -13.09 23.13 -7.78
CA GLU A 494 -14.54 23.10 -7.55
C GLU A 494 -15.03 21.69 -7.22
N LEU A 495 -14.52 20.68 -7.93
CA LEU A 495 -14.88 19.28 -7.69
C LEU A 495 -14.32 18.76 -6.36
N VAL A 496 -13.09 19.14 -5.99
CA VAL A 496 -12.48 18.79 -4.70
C VAL A 496 -13.30 19.34 -3.54
N GLU A 497 -13.74 20.59 -3.64
CA GLU A 497 -14.56 21.26 -2.64
C GLU A 497 -15.97 20.65 -2.56
N LYS A 498 -16.67 20.60 -3.70
CA LYS A 498 -18.06 20.13 -3.79
C LYS A 498 -18.24 18.69 -3.32
N HIS A 499 -17.28 17.82 -3.63
CA HIS A 499 -17.36 16.39 -3.33
C HIS A 499 -16.44 15.97 -2.17
N SER A 500 -15.93 16.93 -1.41
CA SER A 500 -15.07 16.67 -0.24
C SER A 500 -13.97 15.64 -0.51
N VAL A 501 -13.26 15.81 -1.63
CA VAL A 501 -12.20 14.88 -2.03
C VAL A 501 -11.12 14.80 -0.96
N SER A 502 -10.74 13.58 -0.59
CA SER A 502 -9.76 13.30 0.46
C SER A 502 -8.36 13.09 -0.09
N VAL A 503 -8.24 12.52 -1.29
CA VAL A 503 -6.93 12.24 -1.91
C VAL A 503 -6.85 12.82 -3.30
N MET A 504 -5.79 13.60 -3.53
CA MET A 504 -5.41 14.11 -4.83
C MET A 504 -4.09 13.51 -5.27
N LEU A 505 -4.07 12.99 -6.50
CA LEU A 505 -2.88 12.48 -7.17
C LEU A 505 -2.53 13.41 -8.33
N ALA A 506 -1.27 13.78 -8.44
CA ALA A 506 -0.80 14.68 -9.50
C ALA A 506 0.64 14.35 -9.93
N THR A 507 1.12 15.01 -10.96
CA THR A 507 2.57 15.16 -11.15
C THR A 507 3.00 16.53 -10.61
N PRO A 508 4.28 16.74 -10.26
CA PRO A 508 4.81 18.06 -9.92
C PRO A 508 4.50 19.11 -10.99
N THR A 509 4.52 18.74 -12.28
CA THR A 509 4.14 19.63 -13.38
C THR A 509 2.67 20.06 -13.30
N PHE A 510 1.74 19.15 -12.99
CA PHE A 510 0.34 19.51 -12.82
C PHE A 510 0.12 20.38 -11.58
N LEU A 511 0.80 20.11 -10.45
CA LEU A 511 0.68 20.92 -9.22
C LEU A 511 1.01 22.41 -9.44
N ARG A 512 1.94 22.74 -10.34
CA ARG A 512 2.24 24.15 -10.67
C ARG A 512 1.01 24.92 -11.18
N GLY A 513 0.08 24.25 -11.86
CA GLY A 513 -1.17 24.86 -12.32
C GLY A 513 -2.11 25.22 -11.17
N TRP A 514 -2.06 24.49 -10.05
CA TRP A 514 -2.88 24.73 -8.86
C TRP A 514 -2.41 25.97 -8.10
N LEU A 515 -1.12 26.31 -8.19
CA LEU A 515 -0.56 27.54 -7.61
C LEU A 515 -1.09 28.83 -8.27
N ARG A 516 -1.99 28.76 -9.25
CA ARG A 516 -2.56 29.92 -9.94
C ARG A 516 -4.09 29.86 -9.92
N GLY A 517 -4.70 30.83 -9.25
CA GLY A 517 -6.15 31.05 -9.30
C GLY A 517 -7.02 29.99 -8.63
N VAL A 518 -6.45 29.10 -7.81
CA VAL A 518 -7.20 28.19 -6.93
C VAL A 518 -7.23 28.76 -5.50
N PRO A 519 -8.41 28.99 -4.90
CA PRO A 519 -8.54 29.44 -3.52
C PRO A 519 -8.06 28.37 -2.52
N ARG A 520 -7.66 28.78 -1.31
CA ARG A 520 -7.11 27.85 -0.31
C ARG A 520 -8.18 26.91 0.24
N GLU A 521 -9.34 27.48 0.49
CA GLU A 521 -10.56 26.89 1.02
C GLU A 521 -11.03 25.68 0.20
N SER A 522 -10.85 25.70 -1.12
CA SER A 522 -11.24 24.61 -2.01
C SER A 522 -10.46 23.31 -1.79
N LEU A 523 -9.33 23.33 -1.08
CA LEU A 523 -8.50 22.14 -0.80
C LEU A 523 -8.58 21.67 0.66
N THR A 524 -9.47 22.22 1.48
CA THR A 524 -9.54 21.94 2.92
C THR A 524 -9.83 20.47 3.24
N SER A 525 -10.68 19.82 2.43
CA SER A 525 -11.05 18.41 2.51
C SER A 525 -9.90 17.42 2.25
N LEU A 526 -8.86 17.84 1.52
CA LEU A 526 -7.75 16.95 1.17
C LEU A 526 -6.99 16.50 2.41
N LYS A 527 -7.01 15.20 2.68
CA LYS A 527 -6.18 14.53 3.68
C LYS A 527 -4.77 14.27 3.16
N MET A 528 -4.63 14.01 1.85
CA MET A 528 -3.36 13.66 1.24
C MET A 528 -3.23 14.21 -0.18
N VAL A 529 -2.06 14.77 -0.48
CA VAL A 529 -1.65 15.15 -1.84
C VAL A 529 -0.40 14.37 -2.19
N VAL A 530 -0.50 13.44 -3.15
CA VAL A 530 0.63 12.62 -3.59
C VAL A 530 1.01 13.00 -5.01
N THR A 531 2.29 13.25 -5.21
CA THR A 531 2.88 13.41 -6.53
C THR A 531 3.62 12.17 -6.97
N GLY A 532 3.66 11.91 -8.27
CA GLY A 532 4.46 10.83 -8.84
C GLY A 532 4.80 11.09 -10.29
N ALA A 533 5.47 10.11 -10.91
CA ALA A 533 5.94 10.11 -12.31
C ALA A 533 7.02 11.15 -12.67
N GLU A 534 7.32 12.11 -11.80
CA GLU A 534 8.44 13.06 -11.93
C GLU A 534 9.00 13.35 -10.54
N LYS A 535 10.28 13.73 -10.46
CA LYS A 535 10.91 14.19 -9.21
C LYS A 535 10.18 15.43 -8.69
N LEU A 536 9.79 15.44 -7.41
CA LEU A 536 9.18 16.60 -6.76
C LEU A 536 10.24 17.68 -6.45
N PRO A 537 10.18 18.87 -7.07
CA PRO A 537 11.07 19.97 -6.68
C PRO A 537 10.63 20.55 -5.33
N ALA A 538 11.58 20.77 -4.41
CA ALA A 538 11.32 21.37 -3.09
C ALA A 538 10.55 22.70 -3.22
N THR A 539 10.91 23.54 -4.19
CA THR A 539 10.22 24.82 -4.46
C THR A 539 8.74 24.66 -4.81
N VAL A 540 8.33 23.56 -5.44
CA VAL A 540 6.92 23.29 -5.73
C VAL A 540 6.20 22.81 -4.47
N ALA A 541 6.83 21.92 -3.69
CA ALA A 541 6.27 21.42 -2.44
C ALA A 541 6.05 22.55 -1.42
N GLU A 542 7.09 23.36 -1.18
CA GLU A 542 7.05 24.50 -0.25
C GLU A 542 6.02 25.55 -0.68
N ALA A 543 5.96 25.88 -1.98
CA ALA A 543 4.96 26.83 -2.48
C ALA A 543 3.53 26.31 -2.34
N PHE A 544 3.31 25.00 -2.54
CA PHE A 544 2.01 24.38 -2.37
C PHE A 544 1.59 24.36 -0.89
N GLU A 545 2.51 23.99 0.00
CA GLU A 545 2.27 23.99 1.44
C GLU A 545 2.02 25.39 1.99
N ALA A 546 2.81 26.40 1.59
CA ALA A 546 2.62 27.78 2.01
C ALA A 546 1.26 28.35 1.57
N ARG A 547 0.81 27.98 0.36
CA ARG A 547 -0.47 28.46 -0.19
C ARG A 547 -1.68 27.75 0.41
N PHE A 548 -1.61 26.43 0.57
CA PHE A 548 -2.77 25.59 0.88
C PHE A 548 -2.76 25.03 2.31
N GLY A 549 -1.64 25.06 3.02
CA GLY A 549 -1.45 24.37 4.30
C GLY A 549 -1.48 22.85 4.15
N LYS A 550 -1.09 22.33 2.98
CA LYS A 550 -1.11 20.90 2.65
C LYS A 550 0.28 20.48 2.21
N ARG A 551 0.90 19.57 2.96
CA ARG A 551 2.17 18.94 2.59
C ARG A 551 1.98 18.09 1.34
N VAL A 552 2.96 18.11 0.45
CA VAL A 552 3.00 17.28 -0.76
C VAL A 552 3.87 16.06 -0.50
N TYR A 553 3.30 14.88 -0.69
CA TYR A 553 3.98 13.59 -0.61
C TYR A 553 4.46 13.17 -2.01
N GLU A 554 5.48 12.33 -2.07
CA GLU A 554 6.11 11.79 -3.26
C GLU A 554 5.97 10.26 -3.27
N GLY A 555 5.39 9.75 -4.35
CA GLY A 555 5.36 8.35 -4.71
C GLY A 555 6.36 8.07 -5.82
N TYR A 556 7.19 7.04 -5.60
CA TYR A 556 8.10 6.49 -6.59
C TYR A 556 7.56 5.17 -7.13
N GLY A 557 7.69 4.99 -8.45
CA GLY A 557 7.21 3.80 -9.13
C GLY A 557 7.43 3.86 -10.63
N LEU A 558 7.16 2.74 -11.27
CA LEU A 558 7.22 2.56 -12.72
C LEU A 558 6.02 1.71 -13.17
N THR A 559 5.76 1.64 -14.47
CA THR A 559 4.62 0.84 -14.95
C THR A 559 4.79 -0.64 -14.60
N GLU A 560 6.03 -1.11 -14.65
CA GLU A 560 6.48 -2.47 -14.36
C GLU A 560 6.23 -2.87 -12.88
N THR A 561 6.07 -1.91 -11.96
CA THR A 561 5.75 -2.15 -10.54
C THR A 561 4.26 -2.02 -10.22
N SER A 562 3.39 -1.82 -11.21
CA SER A 562 1.93 -1.89 -11.10
C SER A 562 1.18 -0.93 -10.15
N PRO A 563 1.50 0.36 -9.95
CA PRO A 563 2.68 1.14 -10.35
C PRO A 563 3.57 1.57 -9.19
N VAL A 564 3.08 1.59 -7.94
CA VAL A 564 3.80 2.21 -6.82
C VAL A 564 4.80 1.24 -6.21
N SER A 565 6.04 1.68 -5.99
CA SER A 565 7.05 0.93 -5.21
C SER A 565 7.24 1.54 -3.83
N ASN A 566 7.35 2.87 -3.75
CA ASN A 566 7.60 3.58 -2.49
C ASN A 566 6.73 4.83 -2.43
N VAL A 567 6.33 5.23 -1.23
CA VAL A 567 5.60 6.46 -0.97
C VAL A 567 5.97 6.97 0.42
N ASN A 568 6.25 8.26 0.57
CA ASN A 568 6.31 8.85 1.91
C ASN A 568 4.89 9.15 2.40
N LEU A 569 4.67 9.02 3.71
CA LEU A 569 3.36 9.14 4.32
C LEU A 569 3.40 10.19 5.44
N PRO A 570 2.24 10.68 5.89
CA PRO A 570 2.19 11.48 7.11
C PRO A 570 2.76 10.69 8.28
N ASP A 571 3.50 11.38 9.15
CA ASP A 571 3.98 10.79 10.40
C ASP A 571 2.77 10.37 11.26
N PRO A 572 2.80 9.18 11.88
CA PRO A 572 1.72 8.73 12.73
C PRO A 572 1.59 9.62 13.97
N VAL A 573 0.36 9.77 14.48
CA VAL A 573 0.12 10.56 15.70
C VAL A 573 0.77 9.85 16.89
N PRO A 574 1.59 10.53 17.72
CA PRO A 574 2.20 9.92 18.90
C PRO A 574 1.16 9.27 19.82
N LEU A 575 1.52 8.11 20.39
CA LEU A 575 0.73 7.50 21.46
C LEU A 575 0.80 8.42 22.69
N ALA A 576 -0.35 8.70 23.32
CA ALA A 576 -0.46 9.70 24.39
C ALA A 576 0.12 9.28 25.76
N GLU A 577 1.04 8.30 25.81
CA GLU A 577 1.51 7.68 27.07
C GLU A 577 3.00 7.90 27.38
N GLU A 578 3.34 7.78 28.67
CA GLU A 578 4.68 7.94 29.25
C GLU A 578 5.69 6.89 28.74
N GLY A 579 6.91 7.36 28.41
CA GLY A 579 8.02 6.53 27.95
C GLY A 579 8.56 6.98 26.59
N HIS A 580 9.65 6.38 26.13
CA HIS A 580 10.15 6.61 24.77
C HIS A 580 9.27 5.82 23.78
N ALA A 581 8.29 6.48 23.19
CA ALA A 581 7.60 5.97 22.00
C ALA A 581 8.42 6.33 20.76
N TRP A 582 8.75 5.34 19.94
CA TRP A 582 9.42 5.59 18.67
C TRP A 582 8.38 6.02 17.64
N LEU A 583 8.60 7.19 17.03
CA LEU A 583 7.94 7.57 15.79
C LEU A 583 8.80 6.99 14.65
N PRO A 584 8.28 6.04 13.85
CA PRO A 584 8.94 5.60 12.63
C PRO A 584 8.92 6.69 11.55
#